data_AF-A0A381RNY8-F1
#
_entry.id   AF-A0A381RNY8-F1
#
_cell.length_a   1.000
_cell.length_b   1.000
_cell.length_c   1.000
_cell.angle_alpha   90.00
_cell.angle_beta   90.00
_cell.angle_gamma   90.00
#
_symmetry.space_group_name_H-M   'P 1'
#
loop_
_entity.id
_entity.type
_entity.pdbx_description
1 polymer ?
#
loop_
_entity_poly.entity_id
_entity_poly.type
_entity_poly.pdbx_seq_one_letter_code
_entity_poly.pdbx_strand_id
1 'polypeptide(L)' 'MISGIPTTLIIDREGFIVNGFIGPRREQVFYNAIKPYL' A
#
# COMPACT_ATOMS: atom_id res chain seq x y z
N MET A 1 1.85 -19.33 -16.64
CA MET A 1 2.69 -18.95 -15.48
C MET A 1 2.20 -17.58 -15.02
N ILE A 2 1.66 -17.45 -13.80
CA ILE A 2 1.29 -16.15 -13.24
C ILE A 2 2.58 -15.56 -12.67
N SER A 3 3.11 -14.49 -13.27
CA SER A 3 4.14 -13.68 -12.63
C SER A 3 3.44 -12.61 -11.79
N GLY A 4 3.69 -12.62 -10.48
CA GLY A 4 3.18 -11.61 -9.55
C GLY A 4 4.26 -10.59 -9.26
N ILE A 5 4.00 -9.32 -9.58
CA ILE A 5 4.75 -8.22 -8.96
C ILE A 5 4.07 -7.94 -7.63
N PRO A 6 4.78 -7.91 -6.49
CA PRO A 6 4.14 -7.63 -5.21
C PRO A 6 3.49 -6.25 -5.25
N THR A 7 2.23 -6.17 -4.83
CA THR A 7 1.46 -4.92 -4.81
C THR A 7 0.91 -4.70 -3.41
N THR A 8 1.15 -3.52 -2.86
CA THR A 8 0.56 -3.08 -1.60
C THR A 8 -0.49 -2.02 -1.88
N LEU A 9 -1.69 -2.18 -1.33
CA LEU A 9 -2.76 -1.18 -1.39
C LEU A 9 -2.98 -0.63 0.02
N ILE A 10 -3.09 0.69 0.14
CA ILE A 10 -3.55 1.34 1.37
C ILE A 10 -5.04 1.56 1.23
N ILE A 11 -5.79 1.06 2.20
CA ILE A 11 -7.24 1.14 2.26
C ILE A 11 -7.59 1.94 3.51
N ASP A 12 -8.45 2.94 3.38
CA ASP A 12 -8.89 3.76 4.50
C ASP A 12 -9.98 3.06 5.35
N ARG A 13 -10.47 3.77 6.37
CA ARG A 13 -11.49 3.25 7.30
C ARG A 13 -12.88 3.09 6.66
N GLU A 14 -13.13 3.73 5.52
CA GLU A 14 -14.38 3.63 4.78
C GLU A 14 -14.32 2.51 3.72
N GLY A 15 -13.15 1.90 3.53
CA GLY A 15 -12.93 0.80 2.60
C GLY A 15 -12.48 1.25 1.21
N PHE A 16 -12.11 2.52 1.01
CA PHE A 16 -11.62 3.01 -0.26
C PHE A 16 -10.11 2.79 -0.40
N ILE A 17 -9.66 2.40 -1.60
CA ILE A 17 -8.24 2.37 -1.94
C ILE A 17 -7.77 3.81 -2.12
N VAL A 18 -6.88 4.25 -1.25
CA VAL A 18 -6.36 5.62 -1.24
C VAL A 18 -4.92 5.72 -1.74
N ASN A 19 -4.21 4.60 -1.81
CA ASN A 19 -2.86 4.54 -2.36
C ASN A 19 -2.49 3.13 -2.85
N GLY A 20 -1.53 3.02 -3.77
CA GLY A 20 -1.05 1.75 -4.32
C GLY A 20 0.44 1.78 -4.66
N PHE A 21 1.15 0.71 -4.31
CA PHE A 21 2.59 0.54 -4.55
C PHE A 21 2.84 -0.73 -5.34
N ILE A 22 3.52 -0.61 -6.48
CA ILE A 22 3.92 -1.74 -7.32
C ILE A 22 5.39 -2.06 -7.06
N GLY A 23 5.68 -3.30 -6.72
CA GLY A 23 7.01 -3.81 -6.40
C GLY A 23 7.38 -3.63 -4.92
N PRO A 24 8.53 -4.20 -4.50
CA PRO A 24 8.99 -4.12 -3.12
C PRO A 24 9.31 -2.68 -2.72
N ARG A 25 9.04 -2.33 -1.45
CA ARG A 25 9.36 -1.03 -0.84
C ARG A 25 9.85 -1.23 0.59
N ARG A 26 10.53 -0.21 1.13
CA ARG A 26 10.93 -0.18 2.56
C ARG A 26 9.71 0.10 3.43
N GLU A 27 9.70 -0.45 4.64
CA GLU A 27 8.61 -0.30 5.62
C GLU A 27 8.23 1.17 5.86
N GLN A 28 9.21 2.07 6.01
CA GLN A 28 8.99 3.51 6.19
C GLN A 28 8.07 4.14 5.14
N VAL A 29 8.08 3.62 3.90
CA VAL A 29 7.19 4.08 2.82
C VAL A 29 5.74 3.80 3.19
N PHE A 30 5.45 2.59 3.68
CA PHE A 30 4.12 2.20 4.10
C PHE A 30 3.71 2.92 5.38
N TYR A 31 4.60 3.06 6.36
CA TYR A 31 4.34 3.83 7.59
C TYR A 31 3.93 5.28 7.28
N ASN A 32 4.69 5.96 6.41
CA ASN A 32 4.37 7.33 6.01
C ASN A 32 3.03 7.41 5.26
N ALA A 33 2.69 6.37 4.48
CA ALA A 33 1.43 6.32 3.73
C ALA A 33 0.20 6.07 4.62
N ILE A 34 0.34 5.29 5.71
CA ILE A 34 -0.77 5.04 6.65
C ILE A 34 -0.93 6.15 7.69
N LYS A 35 0.13 6.90 8.01
CA LYS A 35 0.14 7.94 9.07
C LYS A 35 -1.02 8.96 8.98
N PRO A 36 -1.47 9.43 7.80
CA PRO A 36 -2.63 10.33 7.72
C PRO A 36 -3.97 9.68 8.07
N TYR A 37 -4.03 8.34 8.12
CA TYR A 37 -5.23 7.55 8.37
C TYR A 37 -5.27 6.91 9.77
N LEU A 38 -4.21 7.10 10.58
CA LEU A 38 -4.18 6.73 12.00
C LEU A 38 -4.95 7.76 12.82
#